data_AF-K1SLD5-F1
#
_entry.id   AF-K1SLD5-F1
#
_cell.length_a   1.000
_cell.length_b   1.000
_cell.length_c   1.000
_cell.angle_alpha   90.00
_cell.angle_beta   90.00
_cell.angle_gamma   90.00
#
_symmetry.space_group_name_H-M   'P 1'
#
loop_
_entity.id
_entity.type
_entity.pdbx_description
1 polymer ?
#
loop_
_entity_poly.entity_id
_entity_poly.type
_entity_poly.pdbx_seq_one_letter_code
_entity_poly.pdbx_strand_id
1 'polypeptide(L)'
;SVSDLSALTEELSATMEEMSANASLINTNTESVKQEVDQIAERTPEINAYTREMKEHADSMEASARENMESTGAKVNEILTVLNQAIEDSKSVNQVNSLTDDILNIASQTNLLALNASIEAARAGEAGRGFSVVATEISQLAAASQEAANRIQQINRVVTEAVGNLTEHSNGLVQYMNDSILPEFEAFVDAGSAYREKATHIET
;
A
#
# COMPACT_ATOMS: atom_id res chain seq x y z
N SER A 1 -89.72 33.51 -16.53
CA SER A 1 -90.62 32.72 -17.41
C SER A 1 -90.57 31.26 -17.01
N VAL A 2 -91.59 30.44 -17.30
CA VAL A 2 -91.49 28.97 -17.13
C VAL A 2 -90.29 28.41 -17.91
N SER A 3 -89.96 29.00 -19.07
CA SER A 3 -88.77 28.68 -19.87
C SER A 3 -87.44 28.85 -19.13
N ASP A 4 -87.27 29.90 -18.31
CA ASP A 4 -86.02 30.15 -17.59
C ASP A 4 -85.84 29.14 -16.45
N LEU A 5 -86.94 28.71 -15.84
CA LEU A 5 -86.94 27.66 -14.82
C LEU A 5 -86.59 26.30 -15.41
N SER A 6 -87.09 25.99 -16.62
CA SER A 6 -86.72 24.76 -17.35
C SER A 6 -85.24 24.74 -17.71
N ALA A 7 -84.69 25.83 -18.26
CA ALA A 7 -83.27 25.93 -18.60
C ALA A 7 -82.36 25.78 -17.36
N LEU A 8 -82.73 26.43 -16.24
CA LEU A 8 -82.00 26.27 -14.97
C LEU A 8 -82.07 24.83 -14.43
N THR A 9 -83.20 24.16 -14.61
CA THR A 9 -83.37 22.76 -14.18
C THR A 9 -82.52 21.82 -15.04
N GLU A 10 -82.43 22.05 -16.34
CA GLU A 10 -81.56 21.30 -17.24
C GLU A 10 -80.07 21.49 -16.90
N GLU A 11 -79.64 22.72 -16.62
CA GLU A 11 -78.28 23.04 -16.18
C GLU A 11 -77.97 22.40 -14.81
N LEU A 12 -78.92 22.42 -13.88
CA LEU A 12 -78.79 21.74 -12.59
C LEU A 12 -78.69 20.22 -12.75
N SER A 13 -79.46 19.62 -13.64
CA SER A 13 -79.36 18.19 -13.94
C SER A 13 -77.99 17.83 -14.52
N ALA A 14 -77.48 18.61 -15.47
CA ALA A 14 -76.16 18.39 -16.05
C ALA A 14 -75.04 18.50 -14.99
N THR A 15 -75.09 19.52 -14.12
CA THR A 15 -74.12 19.68 -13.04
C THR A 15 -74.22 18.58 -11.96
N MET A 16 -75.41 18.07 -11.67
CA MET A 16 -75.61 16.94 -10.76
C MET A 16 -75.04 15.62 -11.34
N GLU A 17 -75.21 15.39 -12.64
CA GLU A 17 -74.60 14.24 -13.33
C GLU A 17 -73.07 14.33 -13.31
N GLU A 18 -72.51 15.51 -13.59
CA GLU A 18 -71.06 15.75 -13.50
C GLU A 18 -70.54 15.58 -12.06
N MET A 19 -71.28 16.07 -11.06
CA MET A 19 -70.94 15.90 -9.65
C MET A 19 -70.95 14.42 -9.24
N SER A 20 -71.93 13.65 -9.70
CA SER A 20 -72.01 12.20 -9.46
C SER A 20 -70.84 11.47 -10.11
N ALA A 21 -70.46 11.83 -11.33
CA ALA A 21 -69.31 11.27 -12.01
C ALA A 21 -68.00 11.59 -11.26
N ASN A 22 -67.82 12.83 -10.81
CA ASN A 22 -66.67 13.25 -10.02
C ASN A 22 -66.60 12.54 -8.66
N ALA A 23 -67.73 12.36 -7.97
CA ALA A 23 -67.79 11.61 -6.72
C ALA A 23 -67.39 10.14 -6.91
N SER A 24 -67.83 9.51 -8.01
CA SER A 24 -67.41 8.16 -8.37
C SER A 24 -65.91 8.08 -8.62
N LEU A 25 -65.33 9.05 -9.34
CA LEU A 25 -63.90 9.12 -9.62
C LEU A 25 -63.08 9.30 -8.33
N ILE A 26 -63.52 10.18 -7.42
CA ILE A 26 -62.90 10.38 -6.11
C ILE A 26 -62.91 9.08 -5.31
N ASN A 27 -64.02 8.34 -5.32
CA ASN A 27 -64.13 7.07 -4.60
C ASN A 27 -63.15 6.02 -5.14
N THR A 28 -63.03 5.91 -6.48
CA THR A 28 -62.03 5.03 -7.11
C THR A 28 -60.60 5.44 -6.73
N ASN A 29 -60.27 6.72 -6.82
CA ASN A 29 -58.93 7.22 -6.45
C ASN A 29 -58.62 6.98 -4.97
N THR A 30 -59.62 7.12 -4.09
CA THR A 30 -59.48 6.88 -2.65
C THR A 30 -59.14 5.41 -2.37
N GLU A 31 -59.78 4.47 -3.06
CA GLU A 31 -59.46 3.05 -2.94
C GLU A 31 -58.05 2.74 -3.46
N SER A 32 -57.63 3.36 -4.57
CA SER A 32 -56.25 3.23 -5.07
C SER A 32 -55.21 3.77 -4.08
N VAL A 33 -55.43 4.97 -3.51
CA VAL A 33 -54.54 5.55 -2.49
C VAL A 33 -54.45 4.66 -1.26
N LYS A 34 -55.57 4.09 -0.81
CA LYS A 34 -55.58 3.15 0.31
C LYS A 34 -54.73 1.92 0.03
N GLN A 35 -54.84 1.34 -1.16
CA GLN A 35 -54.00 0.19 -1.56
C GLN A 35 -52.51 0.55 -1.60
N GLU A 36 -52.14 1.74 -2.07
CA GLU A 36 -50.75 2.21 -2.04
C GLU A 36 -50.24 2.39 -0.60
N VAL A 37 -51.06 2.94 0.30
CA VAL A 37 -50.71 3.09 1.71
C VAL A 37 -50.52 1.73 2.39
N ASP A 38 -51.39 0.75 2.12
CA ASP A 38 -51.25 -0.61 2.65
C ASP A 38 -49.95 -1.28 2.17
N GLN A 39 -49.58 -1.09 0.89
CA GLN A 39 -48.31 -1.58 0.35
C GLN A 39 -47.09 -0.90 0.99
N ILE A 40 -47.15 0.41 1.26
CA ILE A 40 -46.09 1.13 1.97
C ILE A 40 -45.94 0.59 3.40
N ALA A 41 -47.06 0.38 4.10
CA ALA A 41 -47.05 -0.17 5.45
C ALA A 41 -46.45 -1.58 5.50
N GLU A 42 -46.73 -2.42 4.50
CA GLU A 42 -46.17 -3.78 4.40
C GLU A 42 -44.66 -3.80 4.13
N ARG A 43 -44.12 -2.82 3.39
CA ARG A 43 -42.67 -2.73 3.06
C ARG A 43 -41.84 -2.03 4.13
N THR A 44 -42.46 -1.26 5.02
CA THR A 44 -41.76 -0.49 6.07
C THR A 44 -40.92 -1.38 7.01
N PRO A 45 -41.37 -2.56 7.47
CA PRO A 45 -40.55 -3.47 8.26
C PRO A 45 -39.28 -3.95 7.56
N GLU A 46 -39.33 -4.20 6.24
CA GLU A 46 -38.16 -4.61 5.45
C GLU A 46 -37.12 -3.49 5.39
N ILE A 47 -37.56 -2.24 5.18
CA ILE A 47 -36.68 -1.06 5.20
C ILE A 47 -36.01 -0.90 6.57
N ASN A 48 -36.75 -1.09 7.67
CA ASN A 48 -36.19 -1.03 9.02
C ASN A 48 -35.16 -2.13 9.28
N ALA A 49 -35.42 -3.36 8.83
CA ALA A 49 -34.45 -4.46 8.94
C ALA A 49 -33.16 -4.15 8.16
N TYR A 50 -33.30 -3.70 6.91
CA TYR A 50 -32.17 -3.32 6.07
C TYR A 50 -31.35 -2.17 6.67
N THR A 51 -32.02 -1.21 7.31
CA THR A 51 -31.38 -0.07 7.99
C THR A 51 -30.55 -0.52 9.20
N ARG A 52 -31.02 -1.51 9.96
CA ARG A 52 -30.25 -2.11 11.06
C ARG A 52 -29.02 -2.84 10.57
N GLU A 53 -29.16 -3.66 9.54
CA GLU A 53 -28.01 -4.34 8.91
C GLU A 53 -26.98 -3.33 8.40
N MET A 54 -27.43 -2.23 7.77
CA MET A 54 -26.54 -1.14 7.34
C MET A 54 -25.76 -0.52 8.50
N LYS A 55 -26.41 -0.32 9.65
CA LYS A 55 -25.76 0.19 10.86
C LYS A 55 -24.71 -0.78 11.40
N GLU A 56 -25.03 -2.06 11.49
CA GLU A 56 -24.09 -3.10 11.93
C GLU A 56 -22.88 -3.20 11.01
N HIS A 57 -23.10 -3.15 9.69
CA HIS A 57 -22.01 -3.11 8.71
C HIS A 57 -21.15 -1.85 8.82
N ALA A 58 -21.77 -0.69 9.08
CA ALA A 58 -21.05 0.56 9.27
C ALA A 58 -20.15 0.52 10.52
N ASP A 59 -20.64 -0.01 11.64
CA ASP A 59 -19.86 -0.18 12.86
C ASP A 59 -18.71 -1.18 12.66
N SER A 60 -18.97 -2.30 11.97
CA SER A 60 -17.92 -3.27 11.62
C SER A 60 -16.85 -2.67 10.72
N MET A 61 -17.24 -1.88 9.72
CA MET A 61 -16.32 -1.22 8.80
C MET A 61 -15.44 -0.21 9.54
N GLU A 62 -16.01 0.59 10.43
CA GLU A 62 -15.26 1.53 11.27
C GLU A 62 -14.24 0.79 12.15
N ALA A 63 -14.67 -0.29 12.82
CA ALA A 63 -13.78 -1.08 13.68
C ALA A 63 -12.61 -1.69 12.90
N SER A 64 -12.88 -2.34 11.76
CA SER A 64 -11.85 -2.94 10.92
C SER A 64 -10.91 -1.90 10.31
N ALA A 65 -11.41 -0.73 9.90
CA ALA A 65 -10.57 0.34 9.38
C ALA A 65 -9.61 0.88 10.46
N ARG A 66 -10.09 1.07 11.69
CA ARG A 66 -9.24 1.51 12.81
C ARG A 66 -8.17 0.47 13.17
N GLU A 67 -8.54 -0.81 13.27
CA GLU A 67 -7.61 -1.90 13.53
C GLU A 67 -6.53 -1.98 12.44
N ASN A 68 -6.93 -1.91 11.17
CA ASN A 68 -6.00 -1.93 10.05
C ASN A 68 -5.06 -0.73 10.08
N MET A 69 -5.56 0.46 10.41
CA MET A 69 -4.76 1.68 10.52
C MET A 69 -3.68 1.55 11.60
N GLU A 70 -4.04 1.05 12.79
CA GLU A 70 -3.10 0.84 13.89
C GLU A 70 -2.04 -0.22 13.54
N SER A 71 -2.48 -1.38 13.04
CA SER A 71 -1.59 -2.48 12.63
C SER A 71 -0.64 -2.07 11.51
N THR A 72 -1.15 -1.34 10.52
CA THR A 72 -0.38 -0.78 9.41
C THR A 72 0.66 0.22 9.91
N GLY A 73 0.27 1.16 10.78
CA GLY A 73 1.18 2.13 11.38
C GLY A 73 2.28 1.48 12.22
N ALA A 74 1.95 0.44 12.99
CA ALA A 74 2.95 -0.34 13.74
C ALA A 74 3.96 -1.02 12.81
N LYS A 75 3.47 -1.66 11.73
CA LYS A 75 4.34 -2.33 10.76
C LYS A 75 5.26 -1.36 10.01
N VAL A 76 4.77 -0.17 9.67
CA VAL A 76 5.60 0.91 9.08
C VAL A 76 6.76 1.27 10.01
N ASN A 77 6.47 1.48 11.30
CA ASN A 77 7.51 1.84 12.27
C ASN A 77 8.55 0.72 12.47
N GLU A 78 8.10 -0.54 12.46
CA GLU A 78 8.98 -1.70 12.50
C GLU A 78 9.91 -1.73 11.28
N ILE A 79 9.35 -1.56 10.08
CA ILE A 79 10.10 -1.49 8.82
C ILE A 79 11.14 -0.36 8.87
N LEU A 80 10.76 0.84 9.30
CA LEU A 80 11.68 1.97 9.43
C LEU A 80 12.82 1.68 10.40
N THR A 81 12.54 1.01 11.51
CA THR A 81 13.56 0.63 12.50
C THR A 81 14.56 -0.36 11.90
N VAL A 82 14.06 -1.40 11.22
CA VAL A 82 14.91 -2.41 10.56
C VAL A 82 15.73 -1.80 9.43
N LEU A 83 15.17 -0.88 8.65
CA LEU A 83 15.89 -0.19 7.58
C LEU A 83 17.03 0.67 8.13
N ASN A 84 16.76 1.45 9.18
CA ASN A 84 17.81 2.26 9.81
C ASN A 84 18.95 1.40 10.35
N GLN A 85 18.62 0.24 10.93
CA GLN A 85 19.64 -0.71 11.36
C GLN A 85 20.43 -1.29 10.19
N ALA A 86 19.76 -1.68 9.10
CA ALA A 86 20.43 -2.21 7.91
C ALA A 86 21.37 -1.18 7.24
N ILE A 87 21.00 0.10 7.24
CA ILE A 87 21.86 1.20 6.78
C ILE A 87 23.10 1.33 7.67
N GLU A 88 22.93 1.26 8.99
CA GLU A 88 24.05 1.32 9.93
C GLU A 88 24.99 0.12 9.76
N ASP A 89 24.44 -1.09 9.68
CA ASP A 89 25.19 -2.32 9.45
C ASP A 89 25.95 -2.28 8.11
N SER A 90 25.35 -1.67 7.09
CA SER A 90 25.99 -1.44 5.79
C SER A 90 27.23 -0.55 5.87
N LYS A 91 27.35 0.32 6.87
CA LYS A 91 28.61 1.09 7.05
C LYS A 91 29.79 0.17 7.38
N SER A 92 29.56 -0.96 8.03
CA SER A 92 30.61 -1.97 8.29
C SER A 92 31.15 -2.58 6.99
N VAL A 93 30.34 -2.62 5.92
CA VAL A 93 30.73 -3.04 4.58
C VAL A 93 31.83 -2.12 4.01
N ASN A 94 31.86 -0.84 4.39
CA ASN A 94 32.96 0.06 4.01
C ASN A 94 34.31 -0.35 4.64
N GLN A 95 34.31 -1.01 5.80
CA GLN A 95 35.54 -1.52 6.40
C GLN A 95 36.17 -2.64 5.56
N VAL A 96 35.35 -3.41 4.83
CA VAL A 96 35.85 -4.43 3.90
C VAL A 96 36.65 -3.82 2.75
N ASN A 97 36.29 -2.61 2.29
CA ASN A 97 37.07 -1.89 1.28
C ASN A 97 38.48 -1.55 1.83
N SER A 98 38.56 -1.04 3.07
CA SER A 98 39.86 -0.76 3.71
C SER A 98 40.72 -2.02 3.84
N LEU A 99 40.13 -3.14 4.27
CA LEU A 99 40.86 -4.40 4.42
C LEU A 99 41.34 -4.97 3.07
N THR A 100 40.53 -4.83 2.02
CA THR A 100 40.93 -5.27 0.68
C THR A 100 42.00 -4.38 0.06
N ASP A 101 41.97 -3.07 0.33
CA ASP A 101 43.05 -2.15 -0.04
C ASP A 101 44.37 -2.53 0.66
N ASP A 102 44.33 -2.91 1.93
CA ASP A 102 45.51 -3.41 2.66
C ASP A 102 46.05 -4.71 2.03
N ILE A 103 45.17 -5.64 1.65
CA ILE A 103 45.56 -6.88 0.95
C ILE A 103 46.21 -6.55 -0.40
N LEU A 104 45.64 -5.61 -1.18
CA LEU A 104 46.20 -5.18 -2.46
C LEU A 104 47.60 -4.57 -2.28
N ASN A 105 47.78 -3.75 -1.25
CA ASN A 105 49.07 -3.15 -0.90
C ASN A 105 50.10 -4.22 -0.51
N ILE A 106 49.74 -5.16 0.37
CA ILE A 106 50.60 -6.28 0.79
C ILE A 106 50.98 -7.15 -0.41
N ALA A 107 50.01 -7.48 -1.25
CA ALA A 107 50.24 -8.31 -2.42
C ALA A 107 51.14 -7.59 -3.44
N SER A 108 50.98 -6.28 -3.63
CA SER A 108 51.88 -5.47 -4.47
C SER A 108 53.32 -5.45 -3.95
N GLN A 109 53.50 -5.25 -2.63
CA GLN A 109 54.82 -5.30 -2.00
C GLN A 109 55.45 -6.69 -2.09
N THR A 110 54.65 -7.74 -1.88
CA THR A 110 55.08 -9.14 -1.98
C THR A 110 55.53 -9.47 -3.40
N ASN A 111 54.79 -9.00 -4.41
CA ASN A 111 55.15 -9.18 -5.81
C ASN A 111 56.46 -8.45 -6.16
N LEU A 112 56.67 -7.25 -5.62
CA LEU A 112 57.91 -6.49 -5.81
C LEU A 112 59.11 -7.18 -5.14
N LEU A 113 58.93 -7.74 -3.94
CA LEU A 113 59.94 -8.55 -3.26
C LEU A 113 60.26 -9.82 -4.06
N ALA A 114 59.25 -10.50 -4.58
CA ALA A 114 59.40 -11.69 -5.42
C ALA A 114 60.16 -11.36 -6.72
N LEU A 115 59.86 -10.23 -7.36
CA LEU A 115 60.58 -9.75 -8.53
C LEU A 115 62.06 -9.51 -8.22
N ASN A 116 62.36 -8.82 -7.12
CA ASN A 116 63.74 -8.58 -6.69
C ASN A 116 64.48 -9.89 -6.39
N ALA A 117 63.82 -10.85 -5.74
CA ALA A 117 64.38 -12.18 -5.49
C ALA A 117 64.64 -12.97 -6.78
N SER A 118 63.74 -12.85 -7.77
CA SER A 118 63.91 -13.47 -9.09
C SER A 118 65.11 -12.88 -9.85
N ILE A 119 65.28 -11.56 -9.79
CA ILE A 119 66.44 -10.86 -10.37
C ILE A 119 67.74 -11.34 -9.72
N GLU A 120 67.80 -11.40 -8.39
CA GLU A 120 69.01 -11.82 -7.68
C GLU A 120 69.33 -13.32 -7.88
N ALA A 121 68.29 -14.15 -7.96
CA ALA A 121 68.42 -15.56 -8.32
C ALA A 121 69.00 -15.75 -9.73
N ALA A 122 68.56 -14.95 -10.71
CA ALA A 122 69.14 -14.94 -12.06
C ALA A 122 70.62 -14.50 -12.04
N ARG A 123 70.95 -13.54 -11.18
CA ARG A 123 72.31 -13.01 -11.00
C ARG A 123 73.28 -14.03 -10.42
N ALA A 124 72.80 -14.91 -9.53
CA ALA A 124 73.56 -16.01 -8.95
C ALA A 124 73.78 -17.21 -9.89
N GLY A 125 73.19 -17.20 -11.10
CA GLY A 125 73.38 -18.23 -12.12
C GLY A 125 72.89 -19.62 -11.68
N GLU A 126 73.73 -20.65 -11.85
CA GLU A 126 73.40 -22.04 -11.47
C GLU A 126 73.04 -22.18 -9.99
N ALA A 127 73.69 -21.42 -9.10
CA ALA A 127 73.43 -21.47 -7.65
C ALA A 127 72.06 -20.88 -7.25
N GLY A 128 71.46 -20.05 -8.11
CA GLY A 128 70.18 -19.37 -7.85
C GLY A 128 68.94 -20.10 -8.38
N ARG A 129 69.09 -21.21 -9.12
CA ARG A 129 67.96 -21.89 -9.78
C ARG A 129 66.80 -22.24 -8.83
N GLY A 130 67.11 -22.76 -7.64
CA GLY A 130 66.07 -23.09 -6.65
C GLY A 130 65.33 -21.85 -6.14
N PHE A 131 66.05 -20.75 -5.89
CA PHE A 131 65.46 -19.48 -5.47
C PHE A 131 64.60 -18.83 -6.55
N SER A 132 64.96 -18.99 -7.83
CA SER A 132 64.16 -18.47 -8.96
C SER A 132 62.78 -19.14 -9.05
N VAL A 133 62.70 -20.45 -8.80
CA VAL A 133 61.42 -21.18 -8.75
C VAL A 133 60.56 -20.64 -7.61
N VAL A 134 61.13 -20.51 -6.41
CA VAL A 134 60.40 -19.97 -5.24
C VAL A 134 59.93 -18.54 -5.48
N ALA A 135 60.78 -17.68 -6.05
CA ALA A 135 60.42 -16.30 -6.37
C ALA A 135 59.26 -16.22 -7.37
N THR A 136 59.25 -17.11 -8.36
CA THR A 136 58.14 -17.20 -9.32
C THR A 136 56.84 -17.62 -8.65
N GLU A 137 56.89 -18.61 -7.75
CA GLU A 137 55.72 -19.08 -7.01
C GLU A 137 55.15 -17.97 -6.10
N ILE A 138 56.01 -17.22 -5.41
CA ILE A 138 55.59 -16.07 -4.58
C ILE A 138 54.93 -14.99 -5.43
N SER A 139 55.48 -14.69 -6.62
CA SER A 139 54.88 -13.72 -7.55
C SER A 139 53.49 -14.16 -8.01
N GLN A 140 53.31 -15.44 -8.33
CA GLN A 140 52.00 -15.99 -8.68
C GLN A 140 51.00 -15.92 -7.52
N LEU A 141 51.41 -16.25 -6.29
CA LEU A 141 50.58 -16.13 -5.09
C LEU A 141 50.18 -14.68 -4.81
N ALA A 142 51.09 -13.73 -5.01
CA ALA A 142 50.81 -12.31 -4.87
C ALA A 142 49.78 -11.83 -5.92
N ALA A 143 49.94 -12.23 -7.19
CA ALA A 143 48.98 -11.91 -8.24
C ALA A 143 47.59 -12.51 -7.96
N ALA A 144 47.53 -13.77 -7.51
CA ALA A 144 46.28 -14.41 -7.13
C ALA A 144 45.61 -13.70 -5.93
N SER A 145 46.40 -13.21 -4.97
CA SER A 145 45.88 -12.42 -3.84
C SER A 145 45.29 -11.09 -4.29
N GLN A 146 45.93 -10.39 -5.25
CA GLN A 146 45.37 -9.17 -5.84
C GLN A 146 44.05 -9.43 -6.57
N GLU A 147 43.99 -10.50 -7.36
CA GLU A 147 42.77 -10.86 -8.06
C GLU A 147 41.63 -11.17 -7.09
N ALA A 148 41.91 -11.93 -6.02
CA ALA A 148 40.94 -12.21 -4.98
C ALA A 148 40.43 -10.95 -4.28
N ALA A 149 41.34 -10.03 -3.90
CA ALA A 149 40.97 -8.76 -3.27
C ALA A 149 40.08 -7.89 -4.19
N ASN A 150 40.44 -7.78 -5.48
CA ASN A 150 39.63 -7.06 -6.46
C ASN A 150 38.22 -7.67 -6.62
N ARG A 151 38.11 -9.00 -6.66
CA ARG A 151 36.81 -9.68 -6.70
C ARG A 151 35.98 -9.41 -5.45
N ILE A 152 36.60 -9.37 -4.27
CA ILE A 152 35.92 -9.00 -3.03
C ILE A 152 35.39 -7.56 -3.13
N GLN A 153 36.19 -6.59 -3.57
CA GLN A 153 35.74 -5.21 -3.76
C GLN A 153 34.57 -5.09 -4.73
N GLN A 154 34.60 -5.85 -5.83
CA GLN A 154 33.49 -5.87 -6.79
C GLN A 154 32.19 -6.40 -6.17
N ILE A 155 32.26 -7.51 -5.42
CA ILE A 155 31.10 -8.06 -4.70
C ILE A 155 30.60 -7.04 -3.67
N ASN A 156 31.53 -6.41 -2.94
CA ASN A 156 31.22 -5.43 -1.92
C ASN A 156 30.42 -4.25 -2.47
N ARG A 157 30.83 -3.72 -3.63
CA ARG A 157 30.12 -2.66 -4.34
C ARG A 157 28.68 -3.06 -4.68
N VAL A 158 28.47 -4.28 -5.18
CA VAL A 158 27.13 -4.79 -5.51
C VAL A 158 26.26 -4.88 -4.26
N VAL A 159 26.83 -5.31 -3.13
CA VAL A 159 26.11 -5.37 -1.85
C VAL A 159 25.70 -3.97 -1.38
N THR A 160 26.61 -3.00 -1.38
CA THR A 160 26.30 -1.62 -0.98
C THR A 160 25.24 -0.98 -1.87
N GLU A 161 25.31 -1.20 -3.18
CA GLU A 161 24.32 -0.70 -4.14
C GLU A 161 22.94 -1.35 -3.90
N ALA A 162 22.90 -2.65 -3.66
CA ALA A 162 21.66 -3.36 -3.34
C ALA A 162 21.00 -2.86 -2.05
N VAL A 163 21.79 -2.57 -1.00
CA VAL A 163 21.27 -1.99 0.25
C VAL A 163 20.75 -0.57 0.03
N GLY A 164 21.44 0.23 -0.79
CA GLY A 164 20.99 1.57 -1.17
C GLY A 164 19.63 1.54 -1.87
N ASN A 165 19.48 0.69 -2.88
CA ASN A 165 18.22 0.51 -3.62
C ASN A 165 17.09 0.01 -2.70
N LEU A 166 17.40 -0.93 -1.79
CA LEU A 166 16.42 -1.43 -0.82
C LEU A 166 15.92 -0.33 0.11
N THR A 167 16.83 0.54 0.56
CA THR A 167 16.50 1.71 1.40
C THR A 167 15.60 2.69 0.67
N GLU A 168 15.94 3.03 -0.58
CA GLU A 168 15.14 3.93 -1.42
C GLU A 168 13.73 3.40 -1.64
N HIS A 169 13.61 2.15 -2.10
CA HIS A 169 12.30 1.52 -2.34
C HIS A 169 11.46 1.41 -1.08
N SER A 170 12.09 1.12 0.05
CA SER A 170 11.36 0.98 1.30
C SER A 170 10.89 2.34 1.83
N ASN A 171 11.67 3.40 1.67
CA ASN A 171 11.21 4.77 1.93
C ASN A 171 10.03 5.15 1.03
N GLY A 172 10.07 4.75 -0.24
CA GLY A 172 8.94 4.93 -1.17
C GLY A 172 7.67 4.20 -0.71
N LEU A 173 7.79 2.97 -0.21
CA LEU A 173 6.67 2.21 0.37
C LEU A 173 6.10 2.91 1.61
N VAL A 174 6.96 3.38 2.52
CA VAL A 174 6.52 4.12 3.71
C VAL A 174 5.78 5.39 3.32
N GLN A 175 6.27 6.11 2.31
CA GLN A 175 5.58 7.29 1.79
C GLN A 175 4.21 6.93 1.19
N TYR A 176 4.13 5.89 0.36
CA TYR A 176 2.85 5.44 -0.19
C TYR A 176 1.85 5.02 0.91
N MET A 177 2.33 4.36 1.96
CA MET A 177 1.48 4.00 3.10
C MET A 177 0.93 5.23 3.82
N ASN A 178 1.75 6.25 4.04
CA ASN A 178 1.32 7.49 4.70
C ASN A 178 0.43 8.38 3.82
N ASP A 179 0.75 8.50 2.53
CA ASP A 179 0.09 9.45 1.63
C ASP A 179 -1.17 8.87 0.98
N SER A 180 -1.32 7.54 0.94
CA SER A 180 -2.45 6.88 0.27
C SER A 180 -3.23 5.94 1.19
N ILE A 181 -2.55 4.98 1.83
CA ILE A 181 -3.25 3.91 2.57
C ILE A 181 -3.87 4.40 3.89
N LEU A 182 -3.13 5.17 4.70
CA LEU A 182 -3.67 5.69 5.96
C LEU A 182 -4.87 6.64 5.73
N PRO A 183 -4.82 7.59 4.77
CA PRO A 183 -5.99 8.41 4.42
C PRO A 183 -7.19 7.59 3.93
N GLU A 184 -6.95 6.48 3.22
CA GLU A 184 -8.03 5.61 2.76
C GLU A 184 -8.74 4.90 3.93
N PHE A 185 -7.99 4.47 4.96
CA PHE A 185 -8.59 3.96 6.19
C PHE A 185 -9.37 5.03 6.96
N GLU A 186 -8.88 6.26 7.00
CA GLU A 186 -9.61 7.39 7.59
C GLU A 186 -10.93 7.65 6.84
N ALA A 187 -10.91 7.61 5.51
CA ALA A 187 -12.11 7.74 4.69
C ALA A 187 -13.13 6.62 4.94
N PHE A 188 -12.69 5.38 5.22
CA PHE A 188 -13.60 4.30 5.61
C PHE A 188 -14.25 4.52 6.98
N VAL A 189 -13.50 5.06 7.94
CA VAL A 189 -14.03 5.45 9.25
C VAL A 189 -15.12 6.52 9.08
N ASP A 190 -14.85 7.55 8.29
CA ASP A 190 -15.80 8.62 8.00
C ASP A 190 -17.06 8.10 7.29
N ALA A 191 -16.89 7.20 6.31
CA ALA A 191 -18.00 6.57 5.61
C ALA A 191 -18.86 5.73 6.56
N GLY A 192 -18.24 4.99 7.49
CA GLY A 192 -18.95 4.23 8.52
C GLY A 192 -19.78 5.13 9.42
N SER A 193 -19.18 6.22 9.91
CA SER A 193 -19.89 7.21 10.72
C SER A 193 -21.10 7.81 9.99
N ALA A 194 -20.92 8.18 8.71
CA ALA A 194 -21.98 8.74 7.88
C ALA A 194 -23.12 7.75 7.61
N TYR A 195 -22.81 6.47 7.36
CA TYR A 195 -23.85 5.44 7.18
C TYR A 195 -24.62 5.16 8.48
N ARG A 196 -23.93 5.12 9.63
CA ARG A 196 -24.59 4.98 10.93
C ARG A 196 -25.55 6.13 11.22
N GLU A 197 -25.14 7.37 10.93
CA GLU A 197 -25.99 8.55 11.11
C GLU A 197 -27.25 8.48 10.23
N LYS A 198 -27.07 8.18 8.93
CA LYS A 198 -28.18 8.02 7.98
C LYS A 198 -29.14 6.90 8.40
N ALA A 199 -28.61 5.78 8.89
CA ALA A 199 -29.44 4.67 9.37
C ALA A 199 -30.26 5.06 10.61
N THR A 200 -29.66 5.83 11.52
CA THR A 200 -30.35 6.30 12.73
C THR A 200 -31.53 7.23 12.40
N HIS A 201 -31.44 8.01 11.32
CA HIS A 201 -32.51 8.91 10.90
C HIS A 201 -33.73 8.19 10.31
N ILE A 202 -33.59 6.96 9.82
CA ILE A 202 -34.69 6.15 9.27
C ILE A 202 -35.44 5.40 10.38
N GLU A 203 -34.77 5.10 11.51
CA GLU A 203 -35.40 4.45 12.67
C GLU A 203 -36.28 5.40 13.52
N THR A 204 -36.12 6.73 13.38
CA THR A 204 -36.89 7.77 14.10
C THR A 204 -38.07 8.28 13.31
#